data_AF-A0A8X6U7T1-F1
#
_entry.id   AF-A0A8X6U7T1-F1
#
_cell.length_a   1.000
_cell.length_b   1.000
_cell.length_c   1.000
_cell.angle_alpha   90.00
_cell.angle_beta   90.00
_cell.angle_gamma   90.00
#
_symmetry.space_group_name_H-M   'P 1'
#
loop_
_entity.id
_entity.type
_entity.pdbx_description
1 polymer ?
#
loop_
_entity_poly.entity_id
_entity_poly.type
_entity_poly.pdbx_seq_one_letter_code
_entity_poly.pdbx_strand_id
1 'polypeptide(L)'
;MNRPCSFFNLHSFVRTAKEEAMHVVIRLAKHHPVCVCDNILKIVVAVCNEVKNFRQSVAGKAVLTLGYLYEIMGKKLENKLRLVIGALLAKSGNRTLSAYFRLTIKSLFKIMNSTTAHKTALAFIHEGARHCGKRMFQVFKNNRKFNKLKEQHLEINTIENLAKILEQIETKGVSEEYLPINIIK
;
A
#
# COMPACT_ATOMS: atom_id res chain seq x y z
N MET A 1 42.54 24.82 18.35
CA MET A 1 42.22 23.57 17.63
C MET A 1 40.88 23.74 16.91
N ASN A 2 40.92 24.28 15.69
CA ASN A 2 39.76 24.43 14.83
C ASN A 2 39.55 23.13 14.05
N ARG A 3 38.46 22.39 14.34
CA ARG A 3 37.97 21.41 13.38
C ARG A 3 37.07 22.14 12.39
N PRO A 4 37.35 22.09 11.08
CA PRO A 4 36.48 22.70 10.09
C PRO A 4 35.14 21.96 10.10
N CYS A 5 34.05 22.70 10.29
CA CYS A 5 32.68 22.23 10.10
C CYS A 5 32.54 21.73 8.66
N SER A 6 32.71 20.43 8.47
CA SER A 6 32.41 19.74 7.24
C SER A 6 30.92 19.92 6.94
N PHE A 7 30.64 20.66 5.86
CA PHE A 7 29.42 20.62 5.05
C PHE A 7 28.36 19.65 5.58
N PHE A 8 27.48 20.14 6.47
CA PHE A 8 26.27 19.43 6.85
C PHE A 8 25.48 19.17 5.57
N ASN A 9 25.46 17.91 5.16
CA ASN A 9 24.93 17.46 3.89
C ASN A 9 23.41 17.78 3.85
N LEU A 10 23.04 18.91 3.25
CA LEU A 10 21.66 19.39 3.14
C LEU A 10 20.73 18.30 2.57
N HIS A 11 21.28 17.46 1.69
CA HIS A 11 20.57 16.35 1.08
C HIS A 11 20.31 15.18 2.04
N SER A 12 21.09 15.00 3.12
CA SER A 12 20.77 14.07 4.22
C SER A 12 19.82 14.71 5.25
N PHE A 13 19.92 16.02 5.50
CA PHE A 13 18.98 16.74 6.37
C PHE A 13 17.55 16.76 5.81
N VAL A 14 17.39 16.96 4.49
CA VAL A 14 16.09 16.84 3.84
C VAL A 14 15.56 15.38 3.84
N ARG A 15 16.43 14.35 3.94
CA ARG A 15 16.00 12.94 4.07
C ARG A 15 15.34 12.70 5.42
N THR A 16 16.06 13.06 6.50
CA THR A 16 15.58 12.87 7.87
C THR A 16 14.26 13.61 8.07
N ALA A 17 14.15 14.84 7.54
CA ALA A 17 12.92 15.62 7.61
C ALA A 17 11.69 14.91 7.02
N LYS A 18 11.82 14.24 5.86
CA LYS A 18 10.69 13.51 5.23
C LYS A 18 10.29 12.27 6.02
N GLU A 19 11.27 11.49 6.47
CA GLU A 19 11.00 10.27 7.25
C GLU A 19 10.41 10.62 8.64
N GLU A 20 10.91 11.68 9.27
CA GLU A 20 10.39 12.22 10.53
C GLU A 20 8.98 12.78 10.37
N ALA A 21 8.70 13.51 9.29
CA ALA A 21 7.36 14.02 9.00
C ALA A 21 6.34 12.88 8.90
N MET A 22 6.69 11.78 8.24
CA MET A 22 5.83 10.59 8.17
C MET A 22 5.58 9.97 9.55
N HIS A 23 6.58 9.93 10.42
CA HIS A 23 6.42 9.48 11.81
C HIS A 23 5.53 10.43 12.63
N VAL A 24 5.66 11.74 12.44
CA VAL A 24 4.80 12.76 13.06
C VAL A 24 3.35 12.59 12.62
N VAL A 25 3.09 12.36 11.33
CA VAL A 25 1.73 12.09 10.82
C VAL A 25 1.10 10.90 11.52
N ILE A 26 1.83 9.81 11.73
CA ILE A 26 1.32 8.64 12.47
C ILE A 26 1.01 8.98 13.93
N ARG A 27 1.90 9.73 14.61
CA ARG A 27 1.65 10.17 15.99
C ARG A 27 0.41 11.07 16.08
N LEU A 28 0.26 12.01 15.16
CA LEU A 28 -0.92 12.87 15.07
C LEU A 28 -2.18 12.04 14.82
N ALA A 29 -2.15 11.07 13.91
CA ALA A 29 -3.32 10.22 13.66
C ALA A 29 -3.72 9.44 14.92
N LYS A 30 -2.75 9.02 15.74
CA LYS A 30 -2.98 8.26 16.97
C LYS A 30 -3.52 9.12 18.12
N HIS A 31 -2.98 10.32 18.32
CA HIS A 31 -3.28 11.14 19.50
C HIS A 31 -4.25 12.30 19.22
N HIS A 32 -4.28 12.78 17.97
CA HIS A 32 -5.10 13.92 17.54
C HIS A 32 -5.76 13.63 16.16
N PRO A 33 -6.62 12.59 16.07
CA PRO A 33 -7.15 12.10 14.80
C PRO A 33 -7.97 13.15 14.05
N VAL A 34 -8.59 14.12 14.74
CA VAL A 34 -9.37 15.21 14.15
C VAL A 34 -8.50 16.08 13.23
N CYS A 35 -7.32 16.50 13.70
CA CYS A 35 -6.39 17.32 12.92
C CYS A 35 -5.95 16.64 11.62
N VAL A 36 -5.85 15.31 11.64
CA VAL A 36 -5.49 14.51 10.46
C VAL A 36 -6.69 14.35 9.53
N CYS A 37 -7.91 14.19 10.05
CA CYS A 37 -9.13 14.05 9.25
C CYS A 37 -9.37 15.27 8.36
N ASP A 38 -9.20 16.48 8.89
CA ASP A 38 -9.45 17.73 8.14
C ASP A 38 -8.55 17.88 6.92
N ASN A 39 -7.35 17.29 6.97
CA ASN A 39 -6.35 17.38 5.90
C ASN A 39 -6.05 16.03 5.25
N ILE A 40 -6.91 15.04 5.45
CA ILE A 40 -6.58 13.63 5.16
C ILE A 40 -6.26 13.39 3.69
N LEU A 41 -6.96 14.04 2.77
CA LEU A 41 -6.72 13.90 1.34
C LEU A 41 -5.31 14.40 0.96
N LYS A 42 -4.93 15.58 1.46
CA LYS A 42 -3.61 16.17 1.21
C LYS A 42 -2.50 15.27 1.75
N ILE A 43 -2.67 14.77 2.98
CA ILE A 43 -1.73 13.86 3.63
C ILE A 43 -1.58 12.57 2.82
N VAL A 44 -2.70 11.92 2.47
CA VAL A 44 -2.67 10.66 1.71
C VAL A 44 -2.00 10.85 0.34
N VAL A 45 -2.34 11.91 -0.39
CA VAL A 45 -1.70 12.21 -1.69
C VAL A 45 -0.20 12.45 -1.54
N ALA A 46 0.21 13.24 -0.54
CA ALA A 46 1.62 13.51 -0.29
C ALA A 46 2.40 12.22 0.01
N VAL A 47 1.87 11.36 0.88
CA VAL A 47 2.52 10.08 1.20
C VAL A 47 2.53 9.14 -0.01
N CYS A 48 1.45 9.08 -0.81
CA CYS A 48 1.43 8.31 -2.06
C CYS A 48 2.48 8.78 -3.07
N ASN A 49 2.79 10.08 -3.14
CA ASN A 49 3.87 10.59 -3.96
C ASN A 49 5.24 10.14 -3.46
N GLU A 50 5.43 10.08 -2.13
CA GLU A 50 6.68 9.58 -1.54
C GLU A 50 6.87 8.06 -1.73
N VAL A 51 5.80 7.28 -1.94
CA VAL A 51 5.93 5.86 -2.34
C VAL A 51 6.71 5.72 -3.66
N LYS A 52 6.56 6.68 -4.58
CA LYS A 52 7.26 6.70 -5.88
C LYS A 52 8.69 7.22 -5.79
N ASN A 53 9.15 7.63 -4.60
CA ASN A 53 10.48 8.20 -4.42
C ASN A 53 11.59 7.21 -4.84
N PHE A 54 12.61 7.73 -5.53
CA PHE A 54 13.80 6.97 -5.93
C PHE A 54 14.65 6.56 -4.73
N ARG A 55 14.63 7.37 -3.66
CA ARG A 55 15.30 7.03 -2.41
C ARG A 55 14.53 5.94 -1.70
N GLN A 56 15.20 4.81 -1.58
CA GLN A 56 14.65 3.58 -1.07
C GLN A 56 14.15 3.69 0.38
N SER A 57 14.90 4.35 1.26
CA SER A 57 14.50 4.53 2.67
C SER A 57 13.18 5.31 2.81
N VAL A 58 13.08 6.46 2.12
CA VAL A 58 11.89 7.32 2.12
C VAL A 58 10.69 6.60 1.54
N ALA A 59 10.84 5.92 0.40
CA ALA A 59 9.75 5.15 -0.19
C ALA A 59 9.29 3.99 0.72
N GLY A 60 10.21 3.33 1.42
CA GLY A 60 9.89 2.26 2.36
C GLY A 60 9.10 2.76 3.56
N LYS A 61 9.49 3.92 4.10
CA LYS A 61 8.74 4.62 5.16
C LYS A 61 7.35 5.02 4.68
N ALA A 62 7.23 5.58 3.48
CA ALA A 62 5.93 5.97 2.91
C ALA A 62 4.96 4.78 2.78
N VAL A 63 5.46 3.64 2.28
CA VAL A 63 4.69 2.38 2.18
C VAL A 63 4.14 1.98 3.54
N LEU A 64 4.99 1.93 4.57
CA LEU A 64 4.59 1.57 5.93
C LEU A 64 3.62 2.59 6.55
N THR A 65 3.86 3.88 6.34
CA THR A 65 3.00 4.96 6.83
C THR A 65 1.57 4.84 6.30
N LEU A 66 1.38 4.48 5.03
CA LEU A 66 0.03 4.21 4.50
C LEU A 66 -0.63 3.03 5.23
N GLY A 67 0.12 1.94 5.47
CA GLY A 67 -0.39 0.81 6.25
C GLY A 67 -0.83 1.21 7.66
N TYR A 68 -0.01 1.96 8.38
CA TYR A 68 -0.30 2.43 9.73
C TYR A 68 -1.45 3.45 9.78
N LEU A 69 -1.55 4.35 8.80
CA LEU A 69 -2.67 5.30 8.71
C LEU A 69 -4.01 4.57 8.62
N TYR A 70 -4.09 3.51 7.80
CA TYR A 70 -5.31 2.71 7.72
C TYR A 70 -5.55 1.84 8.96
N GLU A 71 -4.50 1.38 9.64
CA GLU A 71 -4.65 0.69 10.93
C GLU A 71 -5.27 1.58 12.00
N ILE A 72 -4.93 2.87 12.02
CA ILE A 72 -5.43 3.82 13.02
C ILE A 72 -6.79 4.41 12.63
N MET A 73 -6.96 4.79 11.35
CA MET A 73 -8.14 5.51 10.87
C MET A 73 -9.23 4.60 10.27
N GLY A 74 -8.84 3.40 9.81
CA GLY A 74 -9.73 2.37 9.27
C GLY A 74 -10.72 2.89 8.25
N LYS A 75 -12.01 2.70 8.58
CA LYS A 75 -13.16 3.02 7.71
C LYS A 75 -13.19 4.47 7.21
N LYS A 76 -12.60 5.42 7.95
CA LYS A 76 -12.55 6.84 7.57
C LYS A 76 -11.77 7.09 6.26
N LEU A 77 -10.87 6.16 5.88
CA LEU A 77 -10.04 6.27 4.68
C LEU A 77 -10.56 5.47 3.49
N GLU A 78 -11.71 4.79 3.60
CA GLU A 78 -12.18 3.88 2.55
C GLU A 78 -12.39 4.56 1.20
N ASN A 79 -12.79 5.83 1.20
CA ASN A 79 -12.94 6.62 -0.03
C ASN A 79 -11.61 6.94 -0.73
N LYS A 80 -10.46 6.59 -0.15
CA LYS A 80 -9.12 6.73 -0.73
C LYS A 80 -8.43 5.40 -1.02
N LEU A 81 -9.12 4.27 -0.84
CA LEU A 81 -8.54 2.92 -1.01
C LEU A 81 -7.91 2.72 -2.39
N ARG A 82 -8.60 3.14 -3.46
CA ARG A 82 -8.10 3.00 -4.83
C ARG A 82 -6.77 3.72 -5.05
N LEU A 83 -6.68 4.98 -4.61
CA LEU A 83 -5.46 5.77 -4.74
C LEU A 83 -4.27 5.10 -4.03
N VAL A 84 -4.51 4.64 -2.80
CA VAL A 84 -3.48 4.05 -1.94
C VAL A 84 -3.05 2.67 -2.46
N ILE A 85 -3.99 1.81 -2.78
CA ILE A 85 -3.72 0.47 -3.32
C ILE A 85 -3.01 0.57 -4.67
N GLY A 86 -3.42 1.47 -5.55
CA GLY A 86 -2.74 1.71 -6.82
C GLY A 86 -1.28 2.14 -6.64
N ALA A 87 -1.02 3.11 -5.76
CA ALA A 87 0.35 3.56 -5.46
C ALA A 87 1.24 2.42 -4.92
N LEU A 88 0.69 1.60 -4.02
CA LEU A 88 1.38 0.46 -3.42
C LEU A 88 1.68 -0.65 -4.45
N LEU A 89 0.68 -1.01 -5.28
CA LEU A 89 0.83 -2.02 -6.32
C LEU A 89 1.83 -1.58 -7.39
N ALA A 90 1.76 -0.33 -7.84
CA ALA A 90 2.72 0.23 -8.79
C ALA A 90 4.17 0.14 -8.28
N LYS A 91 4.40 0.41 -6.99
CA LYS A 91 5.74 0.30 -6.40
C LYS A 91 6.24 -1.15 -6.34
N SER A 92 5.32 -2.08 -6.08
CA SER A 92 5.65 -3.50 -5.94
C SER A 92 5.97 -4.22 -7.24
N GLY A 93 5.52 -3.68 -8.37
CA GLY A 93 5.87 -4.18 -9.71
C GLY A 93 7.33 -3.97 -10.10
N ASN A 94 8.11 -3.24 -9.28
CA ASN A 94 9.51 -2.98 -9.56
C ASN A 94 10.38 -4.20 -9.16
N ARG A 95 10.69 -5.04 -10.15
CA ARG A 95 11.31 -6.38 -10.01
C ARG A 95 12.64 -6.39 -9.24
N THR A 96 13.36 -5.27 -9.24
CA THR A 96 14.71 -5.17 -8.67
C THR A 96 14.73 -5.20 -7.12
N LEU A 97 13.58 -5.09 -6.44
CA LEU A 97 13.57 -4.81 -5.00
C LEU A 97 12.54 -5.64 -4.21
N SER A 98 12.83 -6.94 -4.04
CA SER A 98 12.06 -7.91 -3.24
C SER A 98 11.70 -7.42 -1.81
N ALA A 99 12.51 -6.54 -1.21
CA ALA A 99 12.20 -5.93 0.08
C ALA A 99 10.92 -5.08 0.08
N TYR A 100 10.61 -4.35 -1.01
CA TYR A 100 9.36 -3.57 -1.10
C TYR A 100 8.15 -4.45 -1.31
N PHE A 101 8.29 -5.56 -2.03
CA PHE A 101 7.21 -6.52 -2.15
C PHE A 101 6.74 -6.97 -0.75
N ARG A 102 7.68 -7.28 0.15
CA ARG A 102 7.37 -7.62 1.54
C ARG A 102 6.76 -6.46 2.33
N LEU A 103 7.30 -5.25 2.23
CA LEU A 103 6.77 -4.06 2.94
C LEU A 103 5.36 -3.69 2.47
N THR A 104 5.14 -3.76 1.16
CA THR A 104 3.85 -3.49 0.54
C THR A 104 2.83 -4.55 0.96
N ILE A 105 3.19 -5.83 0.97
CA ILE A 105 2.32 -6.89 1.52
C ILE A 105 1.93 -6.54 2.97
N LYS A 106 2.90 -6.28 3.84
CA LYS A 106 2.62 -5.93 5.26
C LYS A 106 1.65 -4.75 5.38
N SER A 107 1.83 -3.71 4.57
CA SER A 107 1.01 -2.50 4.61
C SER A 107 -0.41 -2.75 4.09
N LEU A 108 -0.53 -3.53 3.01
CA LEU A 108 -1.82 -3.92 2.44
C LEU A 108 -2.61 -4.85 3.37
N PHE A 109 -1.94 -5.75 4.11
CA PHE A 109 -2.60 -6.53 5.16
C PHE A 109 -3.18 -5.64 6.26
N LYS A 110 -2.46 -4.60 6.70
CA LYS A 110 -2.98 -3.62 7.66
C LYS A 110 -4.21 -2.89 7.12
N ILE A 111 -4.16 -2.45 5.86
CA ILE A 111 -5.29 -1.80 5.18
C ILE A 111 -6.52 -2.72 5.19
N MET A 112 -6.39 -3.92 4.64
CA MET A 112 -7.46 -4.91 4.54
C MET A 112 -8.03 -5.31 5.91
N ASN A 113 -7.20 -5.40 6.93
CA ASN A 113 -7.67 -5.76 8.27
C ASN A 113 -8.53 -4.67 8.91
N SER A 114 -8.35 -3.43 8.48
CA SER A 114 -8.91 -2.23 9.10
C SER A 114 -10.06 -1.61 8.29
N THR A 115 -10.32 -2.10 7.08
CA THR A 115 -11.39 -1.64 6.18
C THR A 115 -12.39 -2.74 5.83
N THR A 116 -13.48 -2.36 5.19
CA THR A 116 -14.51 -3.26 4.68
C THR A 116 -13.93 -4.12 3.56
N ALA A 117 -13.95 -5.43 3.75
CA ALA A 117 -13.30 -6.38 2.85
C ALA A 117 -13.79 -6.23 1.39
N HIS A 118 -15.09 -5.99 1.19
CA HIS A 118 -15.67 -5.76 -0.14
C HIS A 118 -15.07 -4.54 -0.87
N LYS A 119 -14.96 -3.38 -0.18
CA LYS A 119 -14.37 -2.17 -0.79
C LYS A 119 -12.88 -2.34 -1.07
N THR A 120 -12.17 -3.03 -0.18
CA THR A 120 -10.76 -3.38 -0.41
C THR A 120 -10.62 -4.28 -1.63
N ALA A 121 -11.46 -5.31 -1.76
CA ALA A 121 -11.48 -6.21 -2.90
C ALA A 121 -11.70 -5.49 -4.22
N LEU A 122 -12.73 -4.65 -4.30
CA LEU A 122 -12.99 -3.84 -5.49
C LEU A 122 -11.80 -2.94 -5.84
N ALA A 123 -11.21 -2.26 -4.86
CA ALA A 123 -10.05 -1.40 -5.11
C ALA A 123 -8.84 -2.19 -5.63
N PHE A 124 -8.57 -3.36 -5.07
CA PHE A 124 -7.52 -4.26 -5.55
C PHE A 124 -7.75 -4.75 -6.97
N ILE A 125 -8.99 -5.00 -7.33
CA ILE A 125 -9.34 -5.56 -8.64
C ILE A 125 -9.20 -4.49 -9.72
N HIS A 126 -9.69 -3.27 -9.44
CA HIS A 126 -9.52 -2.14 -10.33
C HIS A 126 -8.05 -1.74 -10.53
N GLU A 127 -7.26 -1.69 -9.45
CA GLU A 127 -5.86 -1.25 -9.55
C GLU A 127 -4.89 -2.39 -9.89
N GLY A 128 -5.22 -3.62 -9.50
CA GLY A 128 -4.42 -4.83 -9.75
C GLY A 128 -4.39 -5.26 -11.20
N ALA A 129 -5.44 -4.97 -11.97
CA ALA A 129 -5.44 -5.16 -13.43
C ALA A 129 -4.50 -4.18 -14.17
N ARG A 130 -4.15 -3.04 -13.53
CA ARG A 130 -3.33 -1.96 -14.13
C ARG A 130 -1.85 -2.09 -13.79
N HIS A 131 -1.50 -2.88 -12.79
CA HIS A 131 -0.14 -3.05 -12.28
C HIS A 131 0.23 -4.54 -12.27
N CYS A 132 1.48 -4.92 -11.94
CA CYS A 132 1.87 -6.33 -11.76
C CYS A 132 1.21 -6.95 -10.51
N GLY A 133 -0.11 -6.81 -10.42
CA GLY A 133 -0.95 -7.15 -9.29
C GLY A 133 -1.16 -8.63 -9.15
N LYS A 134 -0.80 -9.47 -10.15
CA LYS A 134 -1.02 -10.93 -10.11
C LYS A 134 -0.38 -11.60 -8.90
N ARG A 135 0.91 -11.33 -8.61
CA ARG A 135 1.62 -11.91 -7.45
C ARG A 135 1.04 -11.45 -6.12
N MET A 136 0.71 -10.16 -6.02
CA MET A 136 0.09 -9.60 -4.83
C MET A 136 -1.32 -10.14 -4.64
N PHE A 137 -2.11 -10.16 -5.70
CA PHE A 137 -3.45 -10.69 -5.73
C PHE A 137 -3.48 -12.17 -5.33
N GLN A 138 -2.52 -12.99 -5.77
CA GLN A 138 -2.37 -14.37 -5.30
C GLN A 138 -2.13 -14.46 -3.80
N VAL A 139 -1.26 -13.63 -3.23
CA VAL A 139 -1.06 -13.54 -1.77
C VAL A 139 -2.34 -13.09 -1.06
N PHE A 140 -3.10 -12.16 -1.65
CA PHE A 140 -4.35 -11.65 -1.07
C PHE A 140 -5.53 -12.62 -1.20
N LYS A 141 -5.61 -13.41 -2.29
CA LYS A 141 -6.62 -14.45 -2.52
C LYS A 141 -6.62 -15.49 -1.40
N ASN A 142 -5.47 -15.74 -0.78
CA ASN A 142 -5.34 -16.69 0.32
C ASN A 142 -5.74 -16.08 1.69
N ASN A 143 -6.17 -14.82 1.76
CA ASN A 143 -6.61 -14.21 3.02
C ASN A 143 -8.02 -14.68 3.41
N ARG A 144 -8.17 -15.10 4.68
CA ARG A 144 -9.45 -15.58 5.27
C ARG A 144 -10.62 -14.60 5.08
N LYS A 145 -10.39 -13.29 5.13
CA LYS A 145 -11.45 -12.27 4.90
C LYS A 145 -11.89 -12.20 3.43
N PHE A 146 -10.97 -12.42 2.49
CA PHE A 146 -11.30 -12.47 1.06
C PHE A 146 -12.02 -13.75 0.67
N ASN A 147 -11.68 -14.89 1.27
CA ASN A 147 -12.41 -16.13 1.04
C ASN A 147 -13.86 -16.04 1.54
N LYS A 148 -14.08 -15.43 2.71
CA LYS A 148 -15.44 -15.17 3.23
C LYS A 148 -16.28 -14.27 2.31
N LEU A 149 -15.68 -13.38 1.51
CA LEU A 149 -16.41 -12.57 0.53
C LEU A 149 -16.88 -13.36 -0.69
N LYS A 150 -16.23 -14.49 -1.01
CA LYS A 150 -16.72 -15.39 -2.07
C LYS A 150 -17.89 -16.24 -1.60
N GLU A 151 -17.91 -16.56 -0.31
CA GLU A 151 -18.95 -17.35 0.35
C GLU A 151 -20.20 -16.50 0.68
N GLN A 152 -20.02 -15.19 0.91
CA GLN A 152 -21.12 -14.25 1.10
C GLN A 152 -21.67 -13.80 -0.25
N HIS A 153 -22.95 -14.03 -0.50
CA HIS A 153 -23.68 -13.70 -1.72
C HIS A 153 -23.42 -12.25 -2.17
N LEU A 154 -22.53 -12.07 -3.14
CA LEU A 154 -22.41 -10.84 -3.90
C LEU A 154 -23.36 -10.92 -5.09
N GLU A 155 -23.87 -9.79 -5.56
CA GLU A 155 -24.71 -9.73 -6.75
C GLU A 155 -24.03 -10.46 -7.92
N ILE A 156 -24.79 -11.30 -8.63
CA ILE A 156 -24.32 -12.18 -9.71
C ILE A 156 -23.52 -11.40 -10.75
N ASN A 157 -23.94 -10.17 -11.07
CA ASN A 157 -23.22 -9.27 -11.98
C ASN A 157 -21.85 -8.84 -11.44
N THR A 158 -21.73 -8.64 -10.13
CA THR A 158 -20.44 -8.35 -9.49
C THR A 158 -19.57 -9.59 -9.54
N ILE A 159 -20.10 -10.79 -9.27
CA ILE A 159 -19.34 -12.05 -9.34
C ILE A 159 -18.82 -12.32 -10.76
N GLU A 160 -19.64 -12.12 -11.80
CA GLU A 160 -19.22 -12.32 -13.20
C GLU A 160 -18.20 -11.27 -13.66
N ASN A 161 -18.38 -10.00 -13.27
CA ASN A 161 -17.39 -8.97 -13.53
C ASN A 161 -16.10 -9.22 -12.77
N LEU A 162 -16.18 -9.67 -11.52
CA LEU A 162 -15.04 -10.11 -10.73
C LEU A 162 -14.35 -11.29 -11.44
N ALA A 163 -15.07 -12.32 -11.88
CA ALA A 163 -14.52 -13.48 -12.59
C ALA A 163 -13.80 -13.07 -13.89
N LYS A 164 -14.42 -12.21 -14.71
CA LYS A 164 -13.80 -11.68 -15.94
C LYS A 164 -12.56 -10.84 -15.66
N ILE A 165 -12.55 -10.01 -14.61
CA ILE A 165 -11.37 -9.22 -14.24
C ILE A 165 -10.27 -10.12 -13.64
N LEU A 166 -10.65 -11.15 -12.88
CA LEU A 166 -9.71 -12.16 -12.36
C LEU A 166 -9.04 -12.93 -13.49
N GLU A 167 -9.81 -13.32 -14.50
CA GLU A 167 -9.32 -13.95 -15.72
C GLU A 167 -8.38 -13.00 -16.50
N GLN A 168 -8.68 -11.69 -16.55
CA GLN A 168 -7.77 -10.70 -17.14
C GLN A 168 -6.46 -10.52 -16.36
N ILE A 169 -6.49 -10.57 -15.02
CA ILE A 169 -5.28 -10.52 -14.17
C ILE A 169 -4.46 -11.82 -14.38
N GLU A 170 -5.11 -12.96 -14.56
CA GLU A 170 -4.46 -14.24 -14.82
C GLU A 170 -3.85 -14.33 -16.23
N THR A 171 -4.51 -13.78 -17.25
CA THR A 171 -4.09 -13.86 -18.67
C THR A 171 -3.14 -12.75 -19.13
N LYS A 172 -3.26 -11.51 -18.62
CA LYS A 172 -2.43 -10.38 -19.08
C LYS A 172 -1.02 -10.33 -18.48
N GLY A 173 -0.71 -11.17 -17.49
CA GLY A 173 0.64 -11.34 -16.95
C GLY A 173 1.39 -12.47 -17.65
N VAL A 174 1.73 -12.28 -18.93
CA VAL A 174 2.58 -13.21 -19.69
C VAL A 174 4.01 -13.15 -19.14
N SER A 175 4.58 -14.33 -18.86
CA SER A 175 5.98 -14.62 -18.49
C SER A 175 6.52 -14.03 -17.18
N GLU A 176 6.24 -14.65 -16.03
CA GLU A 176 7.16 -14.57 -14.88
C GLU A 176 7.22 -15.93 -14.16
N GLU A 177 8.44 -16.46 -14.08
CA GLU A 177 8.79 -17.70 -13.40
C GLU A 177 8.51 -17.58 -11.89
N TYR A 178 7.87 -18.62 -11.35
CA TYR A 178 7.33 -18.65 -10.00
C TYR A 178 8.45 -18.73 -8.95
N LEU A 179 8.55 -17.74 -8.06
CA LEU A 179 9.32 -17.91 -6.82
C LEU A 179 8.38 -18.40 -5.71
N PRO A 180 8.69 -19.52 -5.04
CA PRO A 180 7.84 -20.10 -4.00
C PRO A 180 7.66 -19.12 -2.84
N ILE A 181 6.40 -18.83 -2.50
CA ILE A 181 6.01 -17.88 -1.46
C ILE A 181 6.09 -18.57 -0.09
N ASN A 182 7.30 -18.73 0.43
CA ASN A 182 7.53 -18.87 1.87
C ASN A 182 7.76 -17.47 2.47
N ILE A 183 6.69 -16.69 2.60
CA ILE A 183 6.74 -15.33 3.18
C ILE A 183 5.75 -15.21 4.34
N ILE A 184 5.64 -16.22 5.20
CA ILE A 184 5.13 -16.04 6.56
C ILE A 184 5.84 -17.06 7.47
N LYS A 185 6.99 -16.68 8.01
CA LYS A 185 7.48 -17.09 9.33
C LYS A 185 7.90 -15.82 10.05
#